data_AF-A0A3N5UW25-F1
#
_entry.id   AF-A0A3N5UW25-F1
#
_cell.length_a   1.000
_cell.length_b   1.000
_cell.length_c   1.000
_cell.angle_alpha   90.00
_cell.angle_beta   90.00
_cell.angle_gamma   90.00
#
_symmetry.space_group_name_H-M   'P 1'
#
loop_
_entity.id
_entity.type
_entity.pdbx_description
1 polymer ?
#
loop_
_entity_poly.entity_id
_entity_poly.type
_entity_poly.pdbx_seq_one_letter_code
_entity_poly.pdbx_strand_id
1 'polypeptide(L)'
;MAILAGIDEAGFGPLLGPLLVSCDAFSVEPALLEADLWQVFKRSVGVTRKRLAGRLLIADSKKAYNRAEGLGHLERTSLAALQAMGKETQDLASLLSVLCPDCLPRLAEYPWYKDIQDRRLA
;
A
#
# COMPACT_ATOMS: atom_id res chain seq x y z
N MET A 1 -19.14 0.76 16.41
CA MET A 1 -18.13 0.86 15.34
C MET A 1 -16.82 1.27 15.99
N ALA A 2 -15.72 0.61 15.65
CA ALA A 2 -14.39 0.96 16.12
C ALA A 2 -13.46 1.17 14.92
N ILE A 3 -12.45 2.02 15.07
CA ILE A 3 -11.43 2.24 14.05
C ILE A 3 -10.15 1.57 14.53
N LEU A 4 -9.63 0.64 13.73
CA LEU A 4 -8.30 0.08 13.92
C LEU A 4 -7.37 0.73 12.89
N ALA A 5 -6.33 1.42 13.36
CA ALA A 5 -5.36 2.08 12.50
C ALA A 5 -3.95 1.54 12.79
N GLY A 6 -3.22 1.24 11.72
CA GLY A 6 -1.80 0.91 11.74
C GLY A 6 -1.00 2.02 11.08
N ILE A 7 0.14 2.39 11.67
CA ILE A 7 1.07 3.38 11.14
C ILE A 7 2.42 2.71 10.97
N ASP A 8 3.08 2.99 9.85
CA ASP A 8 4.41 2.47 9.54
C ASP A 8 5.18 3.47 8.66
N GLU A 9 6.50 3.28 8.57
CA GLU A 9 7.38 4.11 7.77
C GLU A 9 8.31 3.32 6.84
N ALA A 10 8.73 3.96 5.76
CA ALA A 10 9.72 3.44 4.84
C ALA A 10 10.69 4.55 4.41
N GLY A 11 11.97 4.20 4.26
CA GLY A 11 13.00 5.16 3.85
C GLY A 11 13.69 5.89 4.99
N PHE A 12 13.60 5.40 6.24
CA PHE A 12 14.29 6.01 7.39
C PHE A 12 15.81 5.83 7.37
N GLY A 13 16.31 4.71 6.84
CA GLY A 13 17.74 4.40 6.82
C GLY A 13 18.57 5.03 5.69
N PRO A 14 18.07 5.07 4.43
CA PRO A 14 18.80 5.68 3.32
C PRO A 14 19.09 7.17 3.52
N LEU A 15 20.24 7.64 3.01
CA LEU A 15 20.61 9.07 3.03
C LEU A 15 19.87 9.90 1.97
N LEU A 16 19.42 9.26 0.89
CA LEU A 16 18.77 9.88 -0.25
C LEU A 16 17.42 9.22 -0.50
N GLY A 17 16.47 10.02 -0.97
CA GLY A 17 15.10 9.60 -1.23
C GLY A 17 14.12 10.14 -0.19
N PRO A 18 12.81 9.94 -0.42
CA PRO A 18 11.78 10.37 0.53
C PRO A 18 11.71 9.43 1.73
N LEU A 19 11.43 10.00 2.89
CA LEU A 19 10.80 9.28 4.00
C LEU A 19 9.30 9.24 3.72
N LEU A 20 8.73 8.04 3.68
CA LEU A 20 7.30 7.81 3.60
C LEU A 20 6.79 7.37 4.97
N VAL A 21 5.75 8.02 5.45
CA VAL A 21 4.98 7.59 6.63
C VAL A 21 3.55 7.39 6.17
N SER A 22 2.97 6.23 6.45
CA SER A 22 1.62 5.87 6.01
C SER A 22 0.77 5.39 7.17
N CYS A 23 -0.54 5.54 7.02
CA CYS A 23 -1.54 5.04 7.94
C CYS A 23 -2.61 4.27 7.16
N ASP A 24 -2.90 3.04 7.59
CA ASP A 24 -4.01 2.23 7.09
C ASP A 24 -5.06 2.10 8.20
N ALA A 25 -6.29 2.49 7.91
CA ALA A 25 -7.38 2.49 8.88
C ALA A 25 -8.57 1.66 8.41
N PHE A 26 -9.06 0.79 9.30
CA PHE A 26 -10.22 -0.08 9.07
C PHE A 26 -11.34 0.28 10.03
N SER A 27 -12.55 0.43 9.49
CA SER A 27 -13.75 0.43 10.31
C SER A 27 -14.17 -1.01 10.58
N VAL A 28 -14.21 -1.40 11.85
CA VAL A 28 -14.52 -2.75 12.29
C VAL A 28 -15.65 -2.78 13.30
N GLU A 29 -16.35 -3.91 13.37
CA GLU A 29 -17.23 -4.18 14.50
C GLU A 29 -16.41 -4.29 15.79
N PRO A 30 -16.89 -3.77 16.93
CA PRO A 30 -16.13 -3.81 18.18
C PRO A 30 -15.66 -5.22 18.59
N ALA A 31 -16.44 -6.26 18.26
CA ALA A 31 -16.09 -7.65 18.53
C ALA A 31 -14.83 -8.13 17.77
N LEU A 32 -14.44 -7.46 16.69
CA LEU A 32 -13.26 -7.78 15.90
C LEU A 32 -11.97 -7.11 16.40
N LEU A 33 -12.04 -6.18 17.36
CA LEU A 33 -10.85 -5.53 17.92
C LEU A 33 -9.91 -6.51 18.63
N GLU A 34 -10.51 -7.48 19.33
CA GLU A 34 -9.78 -8.52 20.07
C GLU A 34 -9.56 -9.79 19.22
N ALA A 35 -10.02 -9.79 17.97
CA ALA A 35 -9.92 -10.94 17.09
C ALA A 35 -8.60 -10.96 16.31
N ASP A 36 -8.13 -12.16 15.96
CA ASP A 36 -7.04 -12.31 15.00
C ASP A 36 -7.54 -12.03 13.58
N LEU A 37 -7.25 -10.82 13.07
CA LEU A 37 -7.65 -10.41 11.73
C LEU A 37 -7.04 -11.26 10.62
N TRP A 38 -5.92 -11.95 10.86
CA TRP A 38 -5.39 -12.91 9.89
C TRP A 38 -6.32 -14.11 9.72
N GLN A 39 -6.99 -14.54 10.79
CA GLN A 39 -8.01 -15.59 10.70
C GLN A 39 -9.30 -15.09 10.06
N VAL A 40 -9.72 -13.88 10.41
CA VAL A 40 -10.92 -13.23 9.83
C VAL A 40 -10.76 -13.12 8.31
N PHE A 41 -9.61 -12.64 7.84
CA PHE A 41 -9.33 -12.42 6.43
C PHE A 41 -8.63 -13.60 5.74
N LYS A 42 -8.53 -14.79 6.35
CA LYS A 42 -7.71 -15.91 5.81
C LYS A 42 -8.03 -16.32 4.37
N ARG A 43 -9.27 -16.08 3.91
CA ARG A 43 -9.73 -16.36 2.54
C ARG A 43 -9.37 -15.26 1.54
N SER A 44 -9.06 -14.06 2.01
CA SER A 44 -8.78 -12.87 1.19
C SER A 44 -7.30 -12.48 1.22
N VAL A 45 -6.60 -12.73 2.33
CA VAL A 45 -5.20 -12.34 2.52
C VAL A 45 -4.29 -13.53 2.78
N GLY A 46 -3.02 -13.40 2.39
CA GLY A 46 -1.96 -14.33 2.71
C GLY A 46 -0.74 -13.60 3.26
N VAL A 47 -0.10 -14.20 4.26
CA VAL A 47 1.12 -13.68 4.93
C VAL A 47 2.43 -14.14 4.27
N THR A 48 2.33 -15.00 3.25
CA THR A 48 3.49 -15.45 2.47
C THR A 48 3.11 -15.50 0.99
N ARG A 49 4.10 -15.37 0.11
CA ARG A 49 3.89 -15.47 -1.34
C ARG A 49 3.51 -16.86 -1.82
N LYS A 50 3.90 -17.90 -1.08
CA LYS A 50 3.61 -19.28 -1.47
C LYS A 50 2.12 -19.53 -1.30
N ARG A 51 1.50 -20.13 -2.32
CA ARG A 51 0.09 -20.58 -2.27
C ARG A 51 -0.89 -19.44 -1.95
N LEU A 52 -0.69 -18.27 -2.54
CA LEU A 52 -1.65 -17.17 -2.43
C LEU A 52 -3.01 -17.55 -3.01
N ALA A 53 -3.05 -18.30 -4.12
CA ALA A 53 -4.29 -18.77 -4.75
C ALA A 53 -5.31 -17.63 -4.99
N GLY A 54 -4.83 -16.47 -5.46
CA GLY A 54 -5.64 -15.28 -5.73
C GLY A 54 -5.77 -14.30 -4.56
N ARG A 55 -5.35 -14.70 -3.34
CA ARG A 55 -5.35 -13.82 -2.15
C ARG A 55 -4.34 -12.69 -2.27
N LEU A 56 -4.64 -11.59 -1.59
CA LEU A 56 -3.79 -10.41 -1.49
C LEU A 56 -2.64 -10.68 -0.51
N LEU A 57 -1.42 -10.31 -0.89
CA LEU A 57 -0.28 -10.45 -0.02
C LEU A 57 -0.23 -9.28 0.95
N ILE A 58 -0.35 -9.55 2.25
CA ILE A 58 -0.08 -8.58 3.32
C ILE A 58 0.92 -9.22 4.26
N ALA A 59 2.12 -8.67 4.31
CA ALA A 59 3.22 -9.15 5.13
C ALA A 59 4.21 -8.01 5.36
N ASP A 60 5.17 -8.23 6.27
CA ASP A 60 6.34 -7.36 6.42
C ASP A 60 6.96 -7.03 5.05
N SER A 61 7.27 -5.75 4.82
CA SER A 61 7.72 -5.25 3.52
C SER A 61 8.98 -5.95 3.00
N LYS A 62 9.88 -6.42 3.88
CA LYS A 62 11.09 -7.17 3.51
C LYS A 62 10.77 -8.60 3.08
N LYS A 63 9.67 -9.17 3.57
CA LYS A 63 9.12 -10.47 3.13
C LYS A 63 8.23 -10.32 1.89
N ALA A 64 7.56 -9.19 1.76
CA ALA A 64 6.63 -8.90 0.68
C ALA A 64 7.35 -8.46 -0.61
N TYR A 65 8.46 -7.72 -0.52
CA TYR A 65 9.26 -7.27 -1.65
C TYR A 65 10.33 -8.29 -2.12
N ASN A 66 10.39 -8.54 -3.43
CA ASN A 66 11.43 -9.35 -4.07
C ASN A 66 12.01 -8.56 -5.23
N ARG A 67 13.33 -8.42 -5.30
CA ARG A 67 13.95 -7.81 -6.47
C ARG A 67 13.68 -8.61 -7.75
N ALA A 68 13.63 -9.94 -7.68
CA ALA A 68 13.44 -10.80 -8.86
C ALA A 68 11.99 -10.83 -9.38
N GLU A 69 11.00 -10.66 -8.49
CA GLU A 69 9.56 -10.71 -8.84
C GLU A 69 8.95 -9.31 -8.96
N GLY A 70 9.70 -8.26 -8.59
CA GLY A 70 9.27 -6.86 -8.69
C GLY A 70 8.24 -6.46 -7.64
N LEU A 71 7.45 -5.43 -7.99
CA LEU A 71 6.45 -4.80 -7.10
C LEU A 71 5.04 -5.39 -7.26
N GLY A 72 4.81 -6.31 -8.20
CA GLY A 72 3.45 -6.68 -8.63
C GLY A 72 2.51 -7.15 -7.50
N HIS A 73 3.02 -7.85 -6.49
CA HIS A 73 2.19 -8.22 -5.33
C HIS A 73 1.83 -7.05 -4.43
N LEU A 74 2.77 -6.12 -4.21
CA LEU A 74 2.54 -4.92 -3.41
C LEU A 74 1.53 -4.02 -4.12
N GLU A 75 1.76 -3.78 -5.41
CA GLU A 75 0.90 -2.95 -6.25
C GLU A 75 -0.53 -3.51 -6.31
N ARG A 76 -0.68 -4.81 -6.58
CA ARG A 76 -1.99 -5.47 -6.58
C ARG A 76 -2.72 -5.32 -5.24
N THR A 77 -2.05 -5.53 -4.12
CA THR A 77 -2.68 -5.39 -2.79
C THR A 77 -3.11 -3.95 -2.54
N SER A 78 -2.25 -2.97 -2.80
CA SER A 78 -2.56 -1.55 -2.59
C SER A 78 -3.69 -1.07 -3.50
N LEU A 79 -3.67 -1.44 -4.78
CA LEU A 79 -4.73 -1.09 -5.73
C LEU A 79 -6.06 -1.77 -5.39
N ALA A 80 -6.05 -3.03 -4.97
CA ALA A 80 -7.27 -3.71 -4.55
C ALA A 80 -7.89 -3.06 -3.30
N ALA A 81 -7.07 -2.60 -2.36
CA ALA A 81 -7.54 -1.86 -1.18
C ALA A 81 -8.17 -0.51 -1.58
N LEU A 82 -7.52 0.24 -2.46
CA LEU A 82 -8.07 1.50 -3.00
C LEU A 82 -9.38 1.28 -3.76
N GLN A 83 -9.44 0.23 -4.58
CA GLN A 83 -10.65 -0.12 -5.31
C GLN A 83 -11.80 -0.48 -4.36
N ALA A 84 -11.53 -1.18 -3.26
CA ALA A 84 -12.53 -1.45 -2.22
C ALA A 84 -13.06 -0.17 -1.54
N MET A 85 -12.29 0.92 -1.58
CA MET A 85 -12.69 2.26 -1.13
C MET A 85 -13.36 3.09 -2.25
N GLY A 86 -13.59 2.51 -3.43
CA GLY A 86 -14.15 3.22 -4.59
C GLY A 86 -13.18 4.22 -5.21
N LYS A 87 -11.87 4.02 -5.04
CA LYS A 87 -10.81 4.84 -5.64
C LYS A 87 -10.13 4.06 -6.75
N GLU A 88 -10.05 4.66 -7.93
CA GLU A 88 -9.35 4.09 -9.09
C GLU A 88 -8.18 4.98 -9.47
N THR A 89 -7.03 4.37 -9.76
CA THR A 89 -5.78 5.05 -10.10
C THR A 89 -5.08 4.27 -11.20
N GLN A 90 -4.48 4.98 -12.17
CA GLN A 90 -3.87 4.35 -13.37
C GLN A 90 -2.37 4.58 -13.46
N ASP A 91 -1.86 5.50 -12.65
CA ASP A 91 -0.47 5.94 -12.65
C ASP A 91 -0.09 6.45 -11.25
N LEU A 92 1.21 6.69 -11.04
CA LEU A 92 1.71 7.16 -9.76
C LEU A 92 1.16 8.55 -9.39
N ALA A 93 0.90 9.42 -10.38
CA ALA A 93 0.37 10.76 -10.13
C ALA A 93 -1.06 10.71 -9.55
N SER A 94 -1.94 9.92 -10.17
CA SER A 94 -3.31 9.68 -9.70
C SER A 94 -3.33 8.97 -8.35
N LEU A 95 -2.42 8.02 -8.11
CA LEU A 95 -2.25 7.39 -6.81
C LEU A 95 -1.92 8.39 -5.69
N LEU A 96 -0.92 9.23 -5.91
CA LEU A 96 -0.53 10.25 -4.93
C LEU A 96 -1.59 11.34 -4.78
N SER A 97 -2.34 11.66 -5.84
CA SER A 97 -3.48 12.60 -5.75
C SER A 97 -4.57 12.09 -4.81
N VAL A 98 -4.77 10.76 -4.73
CA VAL A 98 -5.73 10.13 -3.81
C VAL A 98 -5.18 10.04 -2.39
N LEU A 99 -3.90 9.66 -2.24
CA LEU A 99 -3.32 9.35 -0.93
C LEU A 99 -2.71 10.57 -0.20
N CYS A 100 -2.05 11.47 -0.93
CA CYS A 100 -1.33 12.61 -0.37
C CYS A 100 -1.19 13.73 -1.40
N PRO A 101 -2.27 14.43 -1.77
CA PRO A 101 -2.24 15.45 -2.83
C PRO A 101 -1.25 16.57 -2.54
N ASP A 102 -1.04 16.92 -1.27
CA ASP A 102 -0.13 17.98 -0.82
C ASP A 102 1.35 17.68 -1.14
N CYS A 103 1.72 16.42 -1.40
CA CYS A 103 3.08 16.10 -1.79
C CYS A 103 3.39 16.46 -3.25
N LEU A 104 2.38 16.53 -4.12
CA LEU A 104 2.57 16.70 -5.56
C LEU A 104 3.31 17.99 -5.95
N PRO A 105 2.99 19.18 -5.41
CA PRO A 105 3.73 20.39 -5.73
C PRO A 105 5.21 20.28 -5.37
N ARG A 106 5.52 19.70 -4.20
CA ARG A 106 6.90 19.48 -3.75
C ARG A 106 7.62 18.44 -4.62
N LEU A 107 6.94 17.37 -5.04
CA LEU A 107 7.54 16.37 -5.91
C LEU A 107 7.87 16.95 -7.30
N ALA A 108 7.03 17.85 -7.81
CA ALA A 108 7.23 18.52 -9.10
C ALA A 108 8.50 19.41 -9.14
N GLU A 109 9.01 19.86 -7.99
CA GLU A 109 10.28 20.61 -7.91
C GLU A 109 11.50 19.72 -8.21
N TYR A 110 11.38 18.40 -8.02
CA TYR A 110 12.51 17.49 -8.23
C TYR A 110 12.57 16.98 -9.68
N PRO A 111 13.72 17.11 -10.37
CA PRO A 111 13.87 16.69 -11.77
C PRO A 111 13.50 15.23 -12.06
N TRP A 112 13.69 14.33 -11.10
CA TRP A 112 13.43 12.89 -11.26
C TRP A 112 11.94 12.49 -11.18
N TYR A 113 11.04 13.42 -10.83
CA TYR A 113 9.59 13.19 -10.82
C TYR A 113 8.85 13.92 -11.96
N LYS A 114 9.55 14.51 -12.93
CA LYS A 114 8.91 15.20 -14.06
C LYS A 114 7.99 14.29 -14.89
N ASP A 115 8.34 13.01 -14.99
CA ASP A 115 7.63 12.02 -15.78
C ASP A 115 6.76 11.10 -14.89
N ILE A 116 6.28 11.61 -13.74
CA ILE A 116 5.54 10.81 -12.75
C ILE A 116 4.23 10.22 -13.31
N GLN A 117 3.62 10.89 -14.28
CA GLN A 117 2.43 10.44 -15.00
C GLN A 117 2.70 9.33 -16.03
N ASP A 118 3.96 9.14 -16.43
CA ASP A 118 4.35 8.03 -17.32
C ASP A 118 4.59 6.73 -16.54
N ARG A 119 4.61 6.80 -15.20
CA ARG A 119 4.72 5.65 -14.30
C ARG A 119 3.35 4.98 -14.15
N ARG A 120 2.98 4.18 -15.15
CA ARG A 120 1.75 3.37 -15.14
C ARG A 120 1.79 2.30 -14.06
N LEU A 121 0.61 2.06 -13.47
CA LEU A 121 0.35 0.93 -12.59
C LEU A 121 -0.25 -0.22 -13.43
N ALA A 122 0.04 -1.46 -13.05
CA ALA A 122 -0.30 -2.70 -13.77
C ALA A 122 -1.74 -3.16 -13.56
#